data_AF-A0A954VLH3-F1
#
_entry.id   AF-A0A954VLH3-F1
#
_cell.length_a   1.000
_cell.length_b   1.000
_cell.length_c   1.000
_cell.angle_alpha   90.00
_cell.angle_beta   90.00
_cell.angle_gamma   90.00
#
_symmetry.space_group_name_H-M   'P 1'
#
loop_
_entity.id
_entity.type
_entity.pdbx_description
1 polymer ?
#
loop_
_entity_poly.entity_id
_entity_poly.type
_entity_poly.pdbx_seq_one_letter_code
_entity_poly.pdbx_strand_id
1 'polypeptide(L)'
;MVSANKVLSVVFAFCAFQCLALSVWAQTELDFQKDPKWAVSREQSKLARDLLRGKGGALDDTGRTAIAQLLKNEIAQLTQRGQEERYESKRNAILNSYCNSACKLAEARGIVNGTVAQLAGDIARSKQFSPATRVSCAALLVEIDDRESPVRMPAAAALAKIEAILNDAAVPDYIKAIALAGLERQVGVYWQVSTVLSDQKKGELEKILLDISKSKPATELQRGSNAWLVRRAYDCLGLTGSTKAYTTALAQLSDPEELPSVRLSALEYLGKLQLALLPEDKKAEYFVGVSHFLRSQLVKWWEDQNNFEKSKSSNSGMGGEGGYGGGPGMGGGMGGSDGGYGGEGGYGGGGGGYGGEGGYGGGYGGTGGRGPKPIDTQTWEVRIARRLGNQISQAVHVALDGIPLAEERPVRTENYVLVSMKMPDDTQLTIEKMIEHLDAFQAGMNDPRLVTNTTSLLNQTKLPIQDIMDLVLKVPGFKERYPELVEDEELDEVAEEPTQPTGDSGDVGPADAGSADPTGGAPADPSEDTGGDAANGSTTAPGN
;
A
#
# COMPACT_ATOMS: atom_id res chain seq x y z
N MET A 1 1.98 -3.57 -12.80
CA MET A 1 0.54 -3.82 -13.06
C MET A 1 -0.09 -4.94 -12.22
N VAL A 2 0.67 -5.88 -11.63
CA VAL A 2 0.15 -6.82 -10.58
C VAL A 2 -0.27 -6.09 -9.27
N SER A 3 0.18 -4.85 -9.07
CA SER A 3 -0.10 -4.03 -7.88
C SER A 3 -1.57 -3.56 -7.76
N ALA A 4 -2.25 -3.22 -8.86
CA ALA A 4 -3.57 -2.58 -8.78
C ALA A 4 -4.66 -3.47 -8.14
N ASN A 5 -4.67 -4.78 -8.45
CA ASN A 5 -5.62 -5.71 -7.83
C ASN A 5 -5.34 -5.90 -6.33
N LYS A 6 -4.06 -5.90 -5.91
CA LYS A 6 -3.69 -6.02 -4.49
C LYS A 6 -4.07 -4.76 -3.71
N VAL A 7 -3.87 -3.58 -4.31
CA VAL A 7 -4.27 -2.29 -3.71
C VAL A 7 -5.80 -2.22 -3.54
N LEU A 8 -6.57 -2.69 -4.53
CA LEU A 8 -8.03 -2.80 -4.39
C LEU A 8 -8.43 -3.77 -3.26
N SER A 9 -7.83 -4.96 -3.16
CA SER A 9 -8.14 -5.90 -2.07
C SER A 9 -7.86 -5.33 -0.68
N VAL A 10 -6.79 -4.56 -0.51
CA VAL A 10 -6.44 -3.88 0.76
C VAL A 10 -7.41 -2.75 1.07
N VAL A 11 -7.73 -1.91 0.10
CA VAL A 11 -8.74 -0.84 0.25
C VAL A 11 -10.10 -1.46 0.59
N PHE A 12 -10.45 -2.60 -0.01
CA PHE A 12 -11.66 -3.34 0.31
C PHE A 12 -11.65 -3.87 1.75
N ALA A 13 -10.54 -4.40 2.25
CA ALA A 13 -10.45 -4.88 3.64
C ALA A 13 -10.63 -3.73 4.65
N PHE A 14 -9.99 -2.58 4.40
CA PHE A 14 -10.10 -1.40 5.25
C PHE A 14 -11.51 -0.77 5.20
N CYS A 15 -12.10 -0.67 4.01
CA CYS A 15 -13.46 -0.15 3.83
C CYS A 15 -14.53 -1.11 4.40
N ALA A 16 -14.32 -2.42 4.30
CA ALA A 16 -15.22 -3.43 4.85
C ALA A 16 -15.31 -3.34 6.37
N PHE A 17 -14.19 -3.07 7.06
CA PHE A 17 -14.16 -2.86 8.50
C PHE A 17 -14.99 -1.64 8.93
N GLN A 18 -14.85 -0.50 8.23
CA GLN A 18 -15.68 0.68 8.50
C GLN A 18 -17.17 0.48 8.14
N CYS A 19 -17.47 -0.29 7.09
CA CYS A 19 -18.85 -0.59 6.70
C CYS A 19 -19.56 -1.52 7.71
N LEU A 20 -18.83 -2.48 8.30
CA LEU A 20 -19.38 -3.37 9.33
C LEU A 20 -19.80 -2.60 10.59
N ALA A 21 -19.02 -1.59 11.00
CA ALA A 21 -19.34 -0.74 12.15
C ALA A 21 -20.59 0.16 11.94
N LEU A 22 -21.00 0.42 10.70
CA LEU A 22 -22.11 1.32 10.36
C LEU A 22 -23.42 0.61 10.00
N SER A 23 -23.46 -0.73 10.07
CA SER A 23 -24.56 -1.56 9.58
C SER A 23 -25.88 -1.52 10.38
N VAL A 24 -26.00 -0.65 11.40
CA VAL A 24 -27.20 -0.53 12.24
C VAL A 24 -28.23 0.49 11.72
N TRP A 25 -27.96 1.22 10.63
CA TRP A 25 -28.90 2.23 10.12
C TRP A 25 -29.97 1.64 9.19
N ALA A 26 -31.20 1.54 9.72
CA ALA A 26 -32.40 1.20 8.96
C ALA A 26 -32.83 2.35 8.02
N GLN A 27 -32.15 2.52 6.88
CA GLN A 27 -32.66 3.34 5.79
C GLN A 27 -33.64 2.54 4.93
N THR A 28 -34.79 3.13 4.59
CA THR A 28 -35.68 2.64 3.53
C THR A 28 -34.94 2.74 2.20
N GLU A 29 -34.29 1.66 1.81
CA GLU A 29 -33.53 1.58 0.57
C GLU A 29 -34.48 1.50 -0.63
N LEU A 30 -34.17 2.24 -1.69
CA LEU A 30 -34.91 2.23 -2.94
C LEU A 30 -34.68 0.88 -3.64
N ASP A 31 -35.67 -0.01 -3.57
CA ASP A 31 -35.66 -1.26 -4.31
C ASP A 31 -36.01 -0.99 -5.78
N PHE A 32 -34.98 -0.71 -6.59
CA PHE A 32 -35.15 -0.38 -8.01
C PHE A 32 -35.87 -1.47 -8.83
N GLN A 33 -35.83 -2.73 -8.39
CA GLN A 33 -36.53 -3.80 -9.11
C GLN A 33 -38.04 -3.71 -9.01
N LYS A 34 -38.56 -2.98 -8.01
CA LYS A 34 -40.00 -2.73 -7.89
C LYS A 34 -40.49 -1.60 -8.78
N ASP A 35 -39.60 -0.78 -9.34
CA ASP A 35 -39.97 0.26 -10.29
C ASP A 35 -40.13 -0.35 -11.69
N PRO A 36 -41.35 -0.38 -12.28
CA PRO A 36 -41.59 -0.95 -13.61
C PRO A 36 -40.71 -0.33 -14.71
N LYS A 37 -40.19 0.89 -14.48
CA LYS A 37 -39.29 1.58 -15.41
C LYS A 37 -37.95 0.87 -15.64
N TRP A 38 -37.61 -0.08 -14.76
CA TRP A 38 -36.37 -0.86 -14.84
C TRP A 38 -36.59 -2.25 -15.44
N ALA A 39 -37.84 -2.62 -15.75
CA ALA A 39 -38.14 -3.90 -16.39
C ALA A 39 -37.64 -3.91 -17.84
N VAL A 40 -36.81 -4.90 -18.17
CA VAL A 40 -36.27 -5.09 -19.52
C VAL A 40 -37.10 -6.15 -20.23
N SER A 41 -37.68 -5.81 -21.39
CA SER A 41 -38.43 -6.79 -22.17
C SER A 41 -37.49 -7.85 -22.76
N ARG A 42 -38.01 -9.05 -23.04
CA ARG A 42 -37.24 -10.12 -23.71
C ARG A 42 -36.68 -9.65 -25.05
N GLU A 43 -37.43 -8.83 -25.77
CA GLU A 43 -37.02 -8.25 -27.06
C GLU A 43 -35.86 -7.26 -26.90
N GLN A 44 -35.94 -6.35 -25.92
CA GLN A 44 -34.85 -5.41 -25.62
C GLN A 44 -33.58 -6.15 -25.19
N SER A 45 -33.72 -7.17 -24.34
CA SER A 45 -32.58 -7.98 -23.89
C SER A 45 -31.93 -8.74 -25.06
N LYS A 46 -32.74 -9.28 -25.99
CA LYS A 46 -32.24 -9.94 -27.20
C LYS A 46 -31.53 -8.93 -28.11
N LEU A 47 -32.16 -7.80 -28.40
CA LEU A 47 -31.60 -6.75 -29.25
C LEU A 47 -30.25 -6.24 -28.72
N ALA A 48 -30.17 -5.94 -27.42
CA ALA A 48 -28.94 -5.49 -26.77
C ALA A 48 -27.81 -6.53 -26.92
N ARG A 49 -28.09 -7.82 -26.66
CA ARG A 49 -27.09 -8.89 -26.79
C ARG A 49 -26.64 -9.11 -28.23
N ASP A 50 -27.55 -9.02 -29.19
CA ASP A 50 -27.22 -9.16 -30.62
C ASP A 50 -26.32 -8.02 -31.08
N LEU A 51 -26.57 -6.78 -30.62
CA LEU A 51 -25.73 -5.62 -30.91
C LEU A 51 -24.34 -5.72 -30.27
N LEU A 52 -24.25 -6.12 -29.00
CA LEU A 52 -22.97 -6.32 -28.31
C LEU A 52 -22.09 -7.37 -29.01
N ARG A 53 -22.72 -8.43 -29.53
CA ARG A 53 -22.06 -9.50 -30.28
C ARG A 53 -21.73 -9.13 -31.73
N GLY A 54 -22.09 -7.93 -32.19
CA GLY A 54 -21.91 -7.49 -33.57
C GLY A 54 -22.79 -8.23 -34.58
N LYS A 55 -23.92 -8.79 -34.15
CA LYS A 55 -24.88 -9.50 -35.01
C LYS A 55 -26.00 -8.60 -35.54
N GLY A 56 -26.19 -7.41 -34.95
CA GLY A 56 -27.13 -6.39 -35.44
C GLY A 56 -26.51 -5.48 -36.49
N GLY A 57 -27.35 -4.75 -37.24
CA GLY A 57 -26.93 -3.69 -38.16
C GLY A 57 -26.30 -2.49 -37.43
N ALA A 58 -26.21 -1.34 -38.11
CA ALA A 58 -25.72 -0.10 -37.49
C ALA A 58 -26.51 0.24 -36.22
N LEU A 59 -25.83 0.85 -35.24
CA LEU A 59 -26.37 1.07 -33.90
C LEU A 59 -27.35 2.25 -33.90
N ASP A 60 -28.63 1.93 -34.11
CA ASP A 60 -29.74 2.88 -34.06
C ASP A 60 -30.14 3.25 -32.62
N ASP A 61 -30.95 4.30 -32.46
CA ASP A 61 -31.39 4.79 -31.14
C ASP A 61 -32.15 3.73 -30.34
N THR A 62 -32.86 2.84 -31.03
CA THR A 62 -33.54 1.68 -30.42
C THR A 62 -32.54 0.75 -29.74
N GLY A 63 -31.47 0.40 -30.46
CA GLY A 63 -30.37 -0.43 -29.95
C GLY A 63 -29.65 0.21 -28.77
N ARG A 64 -29.35 1.51 -28.86
CA ARG A 64 -28.72 2.28 -27.77
C ARG A 64 -29.57 2.26 -26.50
N THR A 65 -30.88 2.48 -26.66
CA THR A 65 -31.84 2.46 -25.55
C THR A 65 -31.95 1.07 -24.93
N ALA A 66 -31.99 0.01 -25.76
CA ALA A 66 -32.06 -1.37 -25.29
C ALA A 66 -30.81 -1.77 -24.48
N ILE A 67 -29.61 -1.41 -24.93
CA ILE A 67 -28.36 -1.63 -24.18
C ILE A 67 -28.41 -0.89 -22.84
N ALA A 68 -28.82 0.38 -22.85
CA ALA A 68 -28.86 1.17 -21.63
C ALA A 68 -29.85 0.60 -20.59
N GLN A 69 -31.03 0.14 -21.03
CA GLN A 69 -32.00 -0.49 -20.13
C GLN A 69 -31.52 -1.83 -19.59
N LEU A 70 -30.86 -2.65 -20.42
CA LEU A 70 -30.25 -3.89 -19.96
C LEU A 70 -29.23 -3.61 -18.83
N LEU A 71 -28.31 -2.67 -19.04
CA LEU A 71 -27.28 -2.32 -18.06
C LEU A 71 -27.85 -1.73 -16.78
N LYS A 72 -28.92 -0.93 -16.87
CA LYS A 72 -29.66 -0.45 -15.69
C LYS A 72 -30.16 -1.62 -14.85
N ASN A 73 -30.81 -2.60 -15.45
CA ASN A 73 -31.32 -3.77 -14.74
C ASN A 73 -30.19 -4.62 -14.12
N GLU A 74 -29.05 -4.77 -14.80
CA GLU A 74 -27.90 -5.50 -14.25
C GLU A 74 -27.28 -4.76 -13.06
N ILE A 75 -27.07 -3.45 -13.16
CA ILE A 75 -26.52 -2.64 -12.05
C ILE A 75 -27.50 -2.55 -10.88
N ALA A 76 -28.81 -2.53 -11.13
CA ALA A 76 -29.82 -2.59 -10.07
C ALA A 76 -29.67 -3.85 -9.19
N GLN A 77 -29.13 -4.95 -9.72
CA GLN A 77 -28.86 -6.14 -8.89
C GLN A 77 -27.77 -5.94 -7.85
N LEU A 78 -26.89 -4.93 -8.00
CA LEU A 78 -25.91 -4.52 -7.00
C LEU A 78 -26.54 -3.70 -5.85
N THR A 79 -27.80 -3.29 -6.01
CA THR A 79 -28.56 -2.53 -5.01
C THR A 79 -29.48 -3.43 -4.17
N GLN A 80 -29.49 -4.74 -4.44
CA GLN A 80 -30.31 -5.69 -3.69
C GLN A 80 -29.70 -5.98 -2.31
N ARG A 81 -30.55 -5.90 -1.27
CA ARG A 81 -30.20 -6.26 0.11
C ARG A 81 -30.01 -7.77 0.27
N GLY A 82 -29.06 -8.18 1.12
CA GLY A 82 -28.79 -9.59 1.40
C GLY A 82 -28.08 -10.31 0.25
N GLN A 83 -27.47 -9.55 -0.67
CA GLN A 83 -26.67 -10.07 -1.79
C GLN A 83 -25.24 -9.52 -1.75
N GLU A 84 -24.81 -8.96 -0.62
CA GLU A 84 -23.52 -8.30 -0.43
C GLU A 84 -22.36 -9.27 -0.70
N GLU A 85 -22.50 -10.53 -0.26
CA GLU A 85 -21.56 -11.63 -0.54
C GLU A 85 -21.40 -11.91 -2.05
N ARG A 86 -22.37 -11.50 -2.87
CA ARG A 86 -22.37 -11.71 -4.32
C ARG A 86 -22.01 -10.46 -5.11
N TYR A 87 -21.75 -9.32 -4.47
CA TYR A 87 -21.46 -8.07 -5.17
C TYR A 87 -20.22 -8.18 -6.05
N GLU A 88 -19.17 -8.85 -5.58
CA GLU A 88 -17.98 -9.08 -6.40
C GLU A 88 -18.29 -9.96 -7.62
N SER A 89 -19.00 -11.08 -7.43
CA SER A 89 -19.41 -11.96 -8.54
C SER A 89 -20.27 -11.23 -9.57
N LYS A 90 -21.24 -10.42 -9.12
CA LYS A 90 -22.09 -9.60 -9.99
C LYS A 90 -21.28 -8.51 -10.72
N ARG A 91 -20.36 -7.83 -10.04
CA ARG A 91 -19.46 -6.83 -10.64
C ARG A 91 -18.61 -7.45 -11.74
N ASN A 92 -17.98 -8.59 -11.46
CA ASN A 92 -17.19 -9.35 -12.42
C ASN A 92 -18.04 -9.83 -13.58
N ALA A 93 -19.29 -10.26 -13.34
CA ALA A 93 -20.22 -10.63 -14.39
C ALA A 93 -20.55 -9.45 -15.31
N ILE A 94 -20.75 -8.24 -14.77
CA ILE A 94 -20.99 -7.03 -15.57
C ILE A 94 -19.76 -6.69 -16.42
N LEU A 95 -18.58 -6.66 -15.81
CA LEU A 95 -17.32 -6.35 -16.49
C LEU A 95 -17.02 -7.33 -17.63
N ASN A 96 -17.16 -8.62 -17.37
CA ASN A 96 -16.87 -9.66 -18.35
C ASN A 96 -17.96 -9.76 -19.43
N SER A 97 -19.23 -9.62 -19.06
CA SER A 97 -20.34 -9.82 -20.01
C SER A 97 -20.64 -8.61 -20.87
N TYR A 98 -20.19 -7.41 -20.47
CA TYR A 98 -20.58 -6.17 -21.15
C TYR A 98 -19.41 -5.24 -21.48
N CYS A 99 -18.47 -5.01 -20.56
CA CYS A 99 -17.43 -3.97 -20.75
C CYS A 99 -16.19 -4.50 -21.50
N ASN A 100 -15.51 -5.50 -20.95
CA ASN A 100 -14.11 -5.79 -21.31
C ASN A 100 -13.99 -6.73 -22.53
N SER A 101 -14.68 -7.87 -22.55
CA SER A 101 -14.50 -8.90 -23.62
C SER A 101 -15.68 -9.05 -24.58
N ALA A 102 -16.90 -8.69 -24.16
CA ALA A 102 -18.10 -9.06 -24.90
C ALA A 102 -18.42 -8.15 -26.10
N CYS A 103 -17.99 -6.89 -26.07
CA CYS A 103 -18.39 -5.90 -27.07
C CYS A 103 -17.41 -5.84 -28.24
N LYS A 104 -17.80 -6.39 -29.39
CA LYS A 104 -16.96 -6.42 -30.61
C LYS A 104 -16.91 -5.08 -31.34
N LEU A 105 -17.98 -4.30 -31.26
CA LEU A 105 -18.09 -2.99 -31.92
C LEU A 105 -17.59 -1.88 -30.98
N ALA A 106 -16.66 -1.05 -31.45
CA ALA A 106 -16.10 0.05 -30.66
C ALA A 106 -17.16 1.08 -30.23
N GLU A 107 -18.11 1.40 -31.12
CA GLU A 107 -19.21 2.32 -30.84
C GLU A 107 -20.12 1.80 -29.72
N ALA A 108 -20.54 0.52 -29.80
CA ALA A 108 -21.34 -0.11 -28.76
C ALA A 108 -20.60 -0.15 -27.43
N ARG A 109 -19.27 -0.35 -27.44
CA ARG A 109 -18.44 -0.31 -26.23
C ARG A 109 -18.45 1.07 -25.59
N GLY A 110 -18.33 2.13 -26.39
CA GLY A 110 -18.44 3.50 -25.89
C GLY A 110 -19.76 3.77 -25.17
N ILE A 111 -20.87 3.22 -25.68
CA ILE A 111 -22.20 3.36 -25.06
C ILE A 111 -22.32 2.52 -23.79
N VAL A 112 -21.81 1.29 -23.79
CA VAL A 112 -21.76 0.44 -22.59
C VAL A 112 -20.96 1.14 -21.50
N ASN A 113 -19.70 1.50 -21.78
CA ASN A 113 -18.81 2.14 -20.83
C ASN A 113 -19.40 3.46 -20.32
N GLY A 114 -19.96 4.29 -21.21
CA GLY A 114 -20.65 5.53 -20.83
C GLY A 114 -21.85 5.31 -19.91
N THR A 115 -22.68 4.30 -20.20
CA THR A 115 -23.87 4.00 -19.40
C THR A 115 -23.49 3.42 -18.03
N VAL A 116 -22.56 2.46 -18.00
CA VAL A 116 -22.07 1.87 -16.74
C VAL A 116 -21.42 2.94 -15.88
N ALA A 117 -20.54 3.77 -16.44
CA ALA A 117 -19.88 4.84 -15.70
C ALA A 117 -20.89 5.84 -15.11
N GLN A 118 -21.89 6.25 -15.89
CA GLN A 118 -22.95 7.15 -15.42
C GLN A 118 -23.70 6.56 -14.23
N LEU A 119 -24.24 5.35 -14.37
CA LEU A 119 -25.08 4.71 -13.34
C LEU A 119 -24.27 4.39 -12.08
N ALA A 120 -23.10 3.79 -12.24
CA ALA A 120 -22.23 3.44 -11.13
C ALA A 120 -21.77 4.68 -10.36
N GLY A 121 -21.41 5.77 -11.07
CA GLY A 121 -21.03 7.04 -10.46
C GLY A 121 -22.18 7.72 -9.72
N ASP A 122 -23.41 7.67 -10.24
CA ASP A 122 -24.58 8.24 -9.56
C ASP A 122 -24.94 7.46 -8.29
N ILE A 123 -24.89 6.12 -8.35
CA ILE A 123 -25.13 5.25 -7.19
C ILE A 123 -24.05 5.45 -6.12
N ALA A 124 -22.77 5.48 -6.50
CA ALA A 124 -21.66 5.66 -5.55
C ALA A 124 -21.75 6.97 -4.74
N ARG A 125 -22.25 8.04 -5.35
CA ARG A 125 -22.42 9.35 -4.67
C ARG A 125 -23.70 9.43 -3.83
N SER A 126 -24.75 8.73 -4.22
CA SER A 126 -26.05 8.84 -3.56
C SER A 126 -26.02 8.29 -2.13
N LYS A 127 -26.55 9.08 -1.19
CA LYS A 127 -26.74 8.68 0.22
C LYS A 127 -27.93 7.74 0.43
N GLN A 128 -28.67 7.41 -0.63
CA GLN A 128 -29.85 6.55 -0.57
C GLN A 128 -29.51 5.05 -0.63
N PHE A 129 -28.27 4.70 -0.98
CA PHE A 129 -27.81 3.32 -1.07
C PHE A 129 -26.91 2.95 0.09
N SER A 130 -26.93 1.67 0.45
CA SER A 130 -26.05 1.10 1.44
C SER A 130 -24.57 1.37 1.11
N PRO A 131 -23.69 1.50 2.12
CA PRO A 131 -22.26 1.64 1.89
C PRO A 131 -21.69 0.54 0.99
N ALA A 132 -22.13 -0.72 1.14
CA ALA A 132 -21.66 -1.85 0.34
C ALA A 132 -22.01 -1.70 -1.16
N THR A 133 -23.24 -1.30 -1.48
CA THR A 133 -23.67 -1.01 -2.85
C THR A 133 -22.84 0.12 -3.46
N ARG A 134 -22.62 1.20 -2.70
CA ARG A 134 -21.83 2.36 -3.14
C ARG A 134 -20.38 1.99 -3.42
N VAL A 135 -19.76 1.19 -2.54
CA VAL A 135 -18.40 0.65 -2.72
C VAL A 135 -18.33 -0.22 -3.97
N SER A 136 -19.29 -1.15 -4.17
CA SER A 136 -19.31 -2.02 -5.34
C SER A 136 -19.44 -1.23 -6.65
N CYS A 137 -20.28 -0.19 -6.67
CA CYS A 137 -20.43 0.69 -7.83
C CYS A 137 -19.20 1.58 -8.07
N ALA A 138 -18.59 2.11 -7.01
CA ALA A 138 -17.33 2.84 -7.13
C ALA A 138 -16.20 1.94 -7.69
N ALA A 139 -16.10 0.70 -7.23
CA ALA A 139 -15.14 -0.27 -7.75
C ALA A 139 -15.43 -0.61 -9.21
N LEU A 140 -16.70 -0.85 -9.56
CA LEU A 140 -17.12 -1.09 -10.95
C LEU A 140 -16.68 0.05 -11.86
N LEU A 141 -16.86 1.30 -11.43
CA LEU A 141 -16.47 2.51 -12.18
C LEU A 141 -14.96 2.55 -12.47
N VAL A 142 -14.12 2.12 -11.53
CA VAL A 142 -12.66 2.14 -11.65
C VAL A 142 -12.11 0.99 -12.50
N GLU A 143 -12.85 -0.12 -12.57
CA GLU A 143 -12.46 -1.35 -13.28
C GLU A 143 -12.91 -1.36 -14.76
N ILE A 144 -13.68 -0.37 -15.23
CA ILE A 144 -14.12 -0.29 -16.64
C ILE A 144 -12.93 0.00 -17.56
N ASP A 145 -12.81 -0.75 -18.65
CA ASP A 145 -11.75 -0.60 -19.65
C ASP A 145 -12.29 -0.30 -21.05
N ASP A 146 -11.55 0.52 -21.82
CA ASP A 146 -11.90 0.80 -23.22
C ASP A 146 -11.42 -0.30 -24.17
N ARG A 147 -10.38 -1.06 -23.80
CA ARG A 147 -9.79 -2.09 -24.67
C ARG A 147 -9.16 -3.22 -23.85
N GLU A 148 -9.46 -4.46 -24.23
CA GLU A 148 -8.63 -5.62 -23.94
C GLU A 148 -7.39 -5.59 -24.84
N SER A 149 -6.39 -4.84 -24.39
CA SER A 149 -5.01 -4.89 -24.89
C SER A 149 -4.18 -5.62 -23.83
N PRO A 150 -2.98 -6.16 -24.14
CA PRO A 150 -2.05 -6.65 -23.11
C PRO A 150 -1.85 -5.67 -21.96
N VAL A 151 -2.05 -4.37 -22.21
CA VAL A 151 -2.16 -3.32 -21.21
C VAL A 151 -3.62 -2.84 -21.15
N ARG A 152 -4.32 -3.13 -20.04
CA ARG A 152 -5.70 -2.67 -19.81
C ARG A 152 -5.77 -1.14 -19.74
N MET A 153 -6.46 -0.51 -20.69
CA MET A 153 -6.65 0.94 -20.70
C MET A 153 -7.95 1.32 -20.00
N PRO A 154 -7.92 2.14 -18.93
CA PRO A 154 -9.11 2.50 -18.16
C PRO A 154 -10.05 3.35 -19.02
N ALA A 155 -11.37 3.15 -18.90
CA ALA A 155 -12.31 3.81 -19.81
C ALA A 155 -12.33 5.34 -19.61
N ALA A 156 -12.22 6.11 -20.70
CA ALA A 156 -12.27 7.58 -20.63
C ALA A 156 -13.60 8.10 -20.06
N ALA A 157 -14.69 7.37 -20.30
CA ALA A 157 -16.02 7.70 -19.78
C ALA A 157 -16.11 7.68 -18.24
N ALA A 158 -15.24 6.93 -17.57
CA ALA A 158 -15.21 6.87 -16.10
C ALA A 158 -14.61 8.13 -15.46
N LEU A 159 -13.71 8.84 -16.16
CA LEU A 159 -12.92 9.92 -15.59
C LEU A 159 -13.79 11.06 -15.03
N ALA A 160 -14.76 11.55 -15.82
CA ALA A 160 -15.65 12.63 -15.38
C ALA A 160 -16.47 12.26 -14.12
N LYS A 161 -16.75 10.97 -13.91
CA LYS A 161 -17.49 10.48 -12.75
C LYS A 161 -16.60 10.32 -11.53
N ILE A 162 -15.36 9.86 -11.74
CA ILE A 162 -14.33 9.82 -10.71
C ILE A 162 -14.07 11.24 -10.17
N GLU A 163 -13.92 12.22 -11.04
CA GLU A 163 -13.75 13.62 -10.64
C GLU A 163 -14.95 14.18 -9.87
N ALA A 164 -16.17 13.85 -10.32
CA ALA A 164 -17.39 14.26 -9.63
C ALA A 164 -17.49 13.66 -8.22
N ILE A 165 -16.96 12.46 -8.01
CA ILE A 165 -16.87 11.82 -6.67
C ILE A 165 -15.83 12.54 -5.81
N LEU A 166 -14.64 12.83 -6.37
CA LEU A 166 -13.54 13.44 -5.62
C LEU A 166 -13.82 14.89 -5.22
N ASN A 167 -14.48 15.67 -6.09
CA ASN A 167 -14.84 17.07 -5.83
C ASN A 167 -16.05 17.24 -4.90
N ASP A 168 -16.83 16.20 -4.65
CA ASP A 168 -18.03 16.29 -3.83
C ASP A 168 -17.69 16.15 -2.34
N ALA A 169 -17.83 17.25 -1.59
CA ALA A 169 -17.60 17.27 -0.15
C ALA A 169 -18.58 16.38 0.63
N ALA A 170 -19.76 16.06 0.07
CA ALA A 170 -20.76 15.20 0.70
C ALA A 170 -20.45 13.70 0.55
N VAL A 171 -19.50 13.33 -0.32
CA VAL A 171 -19.05 11.96 -0.50
C VAL A 171 -18.06 11.59 0.62
N PRO A 172 -18.26 10.46 1.31
CA PRO A 172 -17.39 10.01 2.39
C PRO A 172 -16.04 9.51 1.88
N ASP A 173 -15.02 9.58 2.73
CA ASP A 173 -13.63 9.25 2.39
C ASP A 173 -13.45 7.85 1.80
N TYR A 174 -14.19 6.84 2.27
CA TYR A 174 -14.07 5.48 1.75
C TYR A 174 -14.48 5.36 0.26
N ILE A 175 -15.44 6.16 -0.21
CA ILE A 175 -15.79 6.23 -1.63
C ILE A 175 -14.77 7.05 -2.40
N LYS A 176 -14.29 8.16 -1.82
CA LYS A 176 -13.20 8.96 -2.42
C LYS A 176 -11.93 8.14 -2.58
N ALA A 177 -11.64 7.22 -1.66
CA ALA A 177 -10.46 6.39 -1.70
C ALA A 177 -10.45 5.47 -2.93
N ILE A 178 -11.59 4.84 -3.20
CA ILE A 178 -11.78 4.01 -4.41
C ILE A 178 -11.67 4.86 -5.66
N ALA A 179 -12.34 6.02 -5.70
CA ALA A 179 -12.26 6.93 -6.83
C ALA A 179 -10.83 7.45 -7.09
N LEU A 180 -10.06 7.74 -6.04
CA LEU A 180 -8.67 8.18 -6.15
C LEU A 180 -7.77 7.07 -6.69
N ALA A 181 -7.97 5.82 -6.29
CA ALA A 181 -7.28 4.68 -6.90
C ALA A 181 -7.61 4.55 -8.41
N GLY A 182 -8.84 4.88 -8.80
CA GLY A 182 -9.20 4.98 -10.22
C GLY A 182 -8.55 6.15 -10.94
N LEU A 183 -8.44 7.31 -10.30
CA LEU A 183 -7.72 8.44 -10.86
C LEU A 183 -6.22 8.12 -11.03
N GLU A 184 -5.58 7.49 -10.04
CA GLU A 184 -4.19 7.04 -10.12
C GLU A 184 -3.98 6.15 -11.36
N ARG A 185 -4.89 5.20 -11.58
CA ARG A 185 -4.88 4.34 -12.76
C ARG A 185 -5.00 5.13 -14.07
N GLN A 186 -5.92 6.10 -14.13
CA GLN A 186 -6.12 6.95 -15.31
C GLN A 186 -4.89 7.81 -15.59
N VAL A 187 -4.30 8.42 -14.56
CA VAL A 187 -3.07 9.21 -14.65
C VAL A 187 -1.90 8.33 -15.11
N GLY A 188 -1.69 7.17 -14.49
CA GLY A 188 -0.59 6.27 -14.82
C GLY A 188 -0.59 5.76 -16.27
N VAL A 189 -1.76 5.72 -16.93
CA VAL A 189 -1.88 5.31 -18.34
C VAL A 189 -1.90 6.49 -19.30
N TYR A 190 -2.64 7.56 -18.98
CA TYR A 190 -2.93 8.63 -19.94
C TYR A 190 -2.11 9.90 -19.77
N TRP A 191 -1.34 10.06 -18.69
CA TRP A 191 -0.66 11.34 -18.43
C TRP A 191 0.29 11.76 -19.56
N GLN A 192 1.03 10.80 -20.12
CA GLN A 192 1.98 11.03 -21.21
C GLN A 192 1.32 11.00 -22.60
N VAL A 193 0.02 10.70 -22.69
CA VAL A 193 -0.71 10.56 -23.96
C VAL A 193 -1.56 11.81 -24.19
N SER A 194 -0.95 12.83 -24.80
CA SER A 194 -1.60 14.14 -25.04
C SER A 194 -2.86 14.08 -25.90
N THR A 195 -3.02 13.03 -26.71
CA THR A 195 -4.24 12.80 -27.49
C THR A 195 -5.44 12.37 -26.66
N VAL A 196 -5.22 11.92 -25.41
CA VAL A 196 -6.28 11.50 -24.48
C VAL A 196 -6.55 12.57 -23.43
N LEU A 197 -5.52 13.14 -22.81
CA LEU A 197 -5.65 14.22 -21.82
C LEU A 197 -5.09 15.53 -22.37
N SER A 198 -5.99 16.51 -22.57
CA SER A 198 -5.59 17.88 -22.91
C SER A 198 -4.88 18.56 -21.74
N ASP A 199 -4.08 19.59 -22.02
CA ASP A 199 -3.36 20.33 -20.97
C ASP A 199 -4.31 21.02 -19.98
N GLN A 200 -5.45 21.52 -20.46
CA GLN A 200 -6.52 22.00 -19.59
C GLN A 200 -6.97 20.90 -18.63
N LYS A 201 -7.19 19.68 -19.16
CA LYS A 201 -7.68 18.56 -18.34
C LYS A 201 -6.65 18.12 -17.31
N LYS A 202 -5.38 18.07 -17.68
CA LYS A 202 -4.26 17.84 -16.75
C LYS A 202 -4.26 18.87 -15.62
N GLY A 203 -4.45 20.14 -15.96
CA GLY A 203 -4.54 21.22 -14.98
C GLY A 203 -5.72 21.07 -14.00
N GLU A 204 -6.87 20.58 -14.48
CA GLU A 204 -8.04 20.27 -13.64
C GLU A 204 -7.75 19.09 -12.69
N LEU A 205 -7.12 18.01 -13.18
CA LEU A 205 -6.78 16.85 -12.36
C LEU A 205 -5.74 17.19 -11.28
N GLU A 206 -4.71 17.95 -11.61
CA GLU A 206 -3.74 18.43 -10.63
C GLU A 206 -4.39 19.28 -9.55
N LYS A 207 -5.39 20.10 -9.92
CA LYS A 207 -6.13 20.89 -8.95
C LYS A 207 -6.90 19.99 -7.97
N ILE A 208 -7.57 18.95 -8.45
CA ILE A 208 -8.27 17.98 -7.59
C ILE A 208 -7.29 17.32 -6.61
N LEU A 209 -6.13 16.86 -7.11
CA LEU A 209 -5.11 16.23 -6.26
C LEU A 209 -4.54 17.22 -5.23
N LEU A 210 -4.31 18.47 -5.62
CA LEU A 210 -3.87 19.53 -4.72
C LEU A 210 -4.92 19.86 -3.64
N ASP A 211 -6.20 19.86 -4.00
CA ASP A 211 -7.28 20.11 -3.04
C ASP A 211 -7.39 18.94 -2.05
N ILE A 212 -7.17 17.69 -2.50
CA ILE A 212 -7.09 16.52 -1.62
C ILE A 212 -5.87 16.60 -0.70
N SER A 213 -4.68 16.98 -1.21
CA SER A 213 -3.47 17.04 -0.39
C SER A 213 -3.53 18.11 0.71
N LYS A 214 -4.38 19.14 0.52
CA LYS A 214 -4.69 20.19 1.51
C LYS A 214 -5.85 19.85 2.44
N SER A 215 -6.58 18.77 2.17
CA SER A 215 -7.76 18.43 2.94
C SER A 215 -7.37 18.06 4.38
N LYS A 216 -8.26 18.36 5.32
CA LYS A 216 -8.12 17.98 6.73
C LYS A 216 -9.24 17.00 7.10
N PRO A 217 -9.01 16.07 8.03
CA PRO A 217 -10.06 15.17 8.49
C PRO A 217 -11.18 15.97 9.18
N ALA A 218 -12.44 15.61 8.93
CA ALA A 218 -13.56 16.30 9.60
C ALA A 218 -13.74 15.84 11.06
N THR A 219 -13.21 14.66 11.41
CA THR A 219 -13.26 14.05 12.75
C THR A 219 -12.01 13.22 12.99
N GLU A 220 -11.65 12.95 14.25
CA GLU A 220 -10.49 12.11 14.58
C GLU A 220 -10.62 10.68 14.01
N LEU A 221 -11.83 10.12 13.98
CA LEU A 221 -12.10 8.81 13.39
C LEU A 221 -11.79 8.76 11.87
N GLN A 222 -11.81 9.92 11.19
CA GLN A 222 -11.47 10.04 9.77
C GLN A 222 -10.00 10.40 9.53
N ARG A 223 -9.20 10.63 10.58
CA ARG A 223 -7.80 11.02 10.45
C ARG A 223 -7.02 10.03 9.61
N GLY A 224 -7.19 8.73 9.87
CA GLY A 224 -6.55 7.66 9.08
C GLY A 224 -7.00 7.59 7.61
N SER A 225 -8.30 7.73 7.33
CA SER A 225 -8.80 7.70 5.94
C SER A 225 -8.37 8.93 5.14
N ASN A 226 -8.42 10.11 5.77
CA ASN A 226 -7.96 11.36 5.17
C ASN A 226 -6.45 11.31 4.88
N ALA A 227 -5.65 10.81 5.82
CA ALA A 227 -4.21 10.61 5.63
C ALA A 227 -3.93 9.70 4.43
N TRP A 228 -4.66 8.61 4.28
CA TRP A 228 -4.54 7.75 3.10
C TRP A 228 -4.82 8.51 1.79
N LEU A 229 -5.86 9.34 1.76
CA LEU A 229 -6.19 10.16 0.58
C LEU A 229 -5.08 11.16 0.26
N VAL A 230 -4.56 11.87 1.26
CA VAL A 230 -3.47 12.85 1.10
C VAL A 230 -2.21 12.18 0.55
N ARG A 231 -1.81 11.03 1.10
CA ARG A 231 -0.64 10.27 0.63
C ARG A 231 -0.79 9.87 -0.84
N ARG A 232 -1.95 9.30 -1.20
CA ARG A 232 -2.23 8.89 -2.58
C ARG A 232 -2.32 10.07 -3.55
N ALA A 233 -2.76 11.24 -3.08
CA ALA A 233 -2.72 12.45 -3.89
C ALA A 233 -1.27 12.87 -4.19
N TYR A 234 -0.36 12.79 -3.21
CA TYR A 234 1.06 13.03 -3.43
C TYR A 234 1.71 12.03 -4.38
N ASP A 235 1.35 10.75 -4.29
CA ASP A 235 1.81 9.75 -5.26
C ASP A 235 1.43 10.13 -6.69
N CYS A 236 0.15 10.48 -6.90
CA CYS A 236 -0.33 10.92 -8.20
C CYS A 236 0.39 12.20 -8.67
N LEU A 237 0.51 13.21 -7.82
CA LEU A 237 1.23 14.45 -8.15
C LEU A 237 2.69 14.19 -8.52
N GLY A 238 3.37 13.30 -7.79
CA GLY A 238 4.74 12.88 -8.09
C GLY A 238 4.85 12.14 -9.42
N LEU A 239 3.92 11.22 -9.71
CA LEU A 239 3.86 10.51 -11.01
C LEU A 239 3.65 11.48 -12.19
N THR A 240 2.91 12.57 -11.96
CA THR A 240 2.68 13.60 -12.97
C THR A 240 3.83 14.58 -13.16
N GLY A 241 4.79 14.63 -12.23
CA GLY A 241 5.80 15.68 -12.15
C GLY A 241 5.23 17.06 -11.81
N SER A 242 4.02 17.12 -11.24
CA SER A 242 3.36 18.39 -10.93
C SER A 242 4.09 19.10 -9.81
N THR A 243 4.42 20.38 -9.99
CA THR A 243 5.02 21.22 -8.94
C THR A 243 3.97 21.92 -8.08
N LYS A 244 2.68 21.86 -8.41
CA LYS A 244 1.66 22.71 -7.78
C LYS A 244 1.49 22.51 -6.26
N ALA A 245 1.91 21.36 -5.73
CA ALA A 245 1.75 21.02 -4.32
C ALA A 245 3.01 21.24 -3.47
N TYR A 246 4.13 21.72 -4.03
CA TYR A 246 5.40 21.81 -3.28
C TYR A 246 5.25 22.61 -1.98
N THR A 247 4.51 23.74 -1.98
CA THR A 247 4.32 24.55 -0.78
C THR A 247 3.52 23.82 0.29
N THR A 248 2.51 23.04 -0.11
CA THR A 248 1.70 22.23 0.81
C THR A 248 2.50 21.07 1.37
N ALA A 249 3.29 20.40 0.52
CA ALA A 249 4.16 19.30 0.93
C ALA A 249 5.25 19.77 1.91
N LEU A 250 5.87 20.93 1.66
CA LEU A 250 6.83 21.52 2.60
C LEU A 250 6.19 21.83 3.94
N ALA A 251 5.02 22.47 3.93
CA ALA A 251 4.30 22.78 5.17
C ALA A 251 3.98 21.52 5.99
N GLN A 252 3.53 20.44 5.34
CA GLN A 252 3.24 19.17 6.00
C GLN A 252 4.50 18.43 6.47
N LEU A 253 5.57 18.41 5.67
CA LEU A 253 6.84 17.80 6.06
C LEU A 253 7.40 18.43 7.35
N SER A 254 7.28 19.75 7.45
CA SER A 254 7.73 20.56 8.59
C SER A 254 6.71 20.66 9.74
N ASP A 255 5.56 20.01 9.68
CA ASP A 255 4.57 20.03 10.76
C ASP A 255 4.78 18.84 11.71
N PRO A 256 5.16 19.04 12.99
CA PRO A 256 5.30 17.96 13.97
C PRO A 256 4.00 17.22 14.25
N GLU A 257 2.86 17.89 14.13
CA GLU A 257 1.54 17.34 14.45
C GLU A 257 0.94 16.52 13.30
N GLU A 258 1.52 16.66 12.10
CA GLU A 258 1.11 15.91 10.93
C GLU A 258 1.52 14.43 11.06
N LEU A 259 0.68 13.55 10.53
CA LEU A 259 0.94 12.12 10.66
C LEU A 259 2.25 11.74 9.97
N PRO A 260 3.10 10.88 10.59
CA PRO A 260 4.35 10.43 9.99
C PRO A 260 4.21 9.90 8.57
N SER A 261 3.11 9.18 8.30
CA SER A 261 2.83 8.64 6.98
C SER A 261 2.55 9.74 5.92
N VAL A 262 1.90 10.84 6.30
CA VAL A 262 1.67 11.99 5.42
C VAL A 262 2.97 12.76 5.18
N ARG A 263 3.76 12.96 6.24
CA ARG A 263 5.09 13.60 6.16
C ARG A 263 6.04 12.82 5.23
N LEU A 264 6.02 11.48 5.33
CA LEU A 264 6.78 10.60 4.45
C LEU A 264 6.35 10.74 2.98
N SER A 265 5.04 10.70 2.68
CA SER A 265 4.59 10.89 1.30
C SER A 265 4.84 12.30 0.75
N ALA A 266 4.81 13.33 1.61
CA ALA A 266 5.23 14.68 1.24
C ALA A 266 6.74 14.72 0.89
N LEU A 267 7.59 14.07 1.68
CA LEU A 267 9.02 13.91 1.41
C LEU A 267 9.27 13.20 0.07
N GLU A 268 8.62 12.06 -0.15
CA GLU A 268 8.74 11.28 -1.40
C GLU A 268 8.26 12.07 -2.62
N TYR A 269 7.20 12.87 -2.48
CA TYR A 269 6.74 13.76 -3.54
C TYR A 269 7.77 14.85 -3.83
N LEU A 270 8.31 15.51 -2.80
CA LEU A 270 9.32 16.56 -2.95
C LEU A 270 10.61 16.01 -3.59
N GLY A 271 11.06 14.82 -3.19
CA GLY A 271 12.22 14.14 -3.79
C GLY A 271 12.02 13.77 -5.28
N LYS A 272 10.79 13.71 -5.77
CA LYS A 272 10.48 13.53 -7.20
C LYS A 272 10.47 14.86 -7.98
N LEU A 273 10.53 16.00 -7.31
CA LEU A 273 10.57 17.32 -7.97
C LEU A 273 12.01 17.74 -8.25
N GLN A 274 12.23 18.50 -9.32
CA GLN A 274 13.52 19.14 -9.58
C GLN A 274 13.74 20.23 -8.53
N LEU A 275 14.26 19.83 -7.37
CA LEU A 275 14.44 20.71 -6.23
C LEU A 275 15.39 21.88 -6.54
N ALA A 276 16.26 21.74 -7.55
CA ALA A 276 17.08 22.84 -8.09
C ALA A 276 16.24 24.06 -8.54
N LEU A 277 15.00 23.83 -8.99
CA LEU A 277 14.05 24.85 -9.43
C LEU A 277 13.26 25.51 -8.29
N LEU A 278 13.39 25.01 -7.05
CA LEU A 278 12.76 25.66 -5.92
C LEU A 278 13.43 27.02 -5.62
N PRO A 279 12.67 28.01 -5.16
CA PRO A 279 13.23 29.22 -4.59
C PRO A 279 14.22 28.91 -3.45
N GLU A 280 15.25 29.74 -3.29
CA GLU A 280 16.33 29.51 -2.32
C GLU A 280 15.82 29.45 -0.86
N ASP A 281 14.85 30.30 -0.50
CA ASP A 281 14.18 30.26 0.81
C ASP A 281 13.48 28.92 1.06
N LYS A 282 12.96 28.29 0.00
CA LYS A 282 12.28 26.99 0.08
C LYS A 282 13.23 25.81 0.15
N LYS A 283 14.47 25.95 -0.31
CA LYS A 283 15.51 24.93 -0.14
C LYS A 283 15.93 24.80 1.31
N ALA A 284 16.11 25.94 2.00
CA ALA A 284 16.38 25.95 3.44
C ALA A 284 15.20 25.37 4.24
N GLU A 285 13.96 25.77 3.92
CA GLU A 285 12.75 25.22 4.55
C GLU A 285 12.62 23.70 4.33
N TYR A 286 12.93 23.21 3.13
CA TYR A 286 12.98 21.79 2.82
C TYR A 286 13.99 21.06 3.69
N PHE A 287 15.22 21.57 3.78
CA PHE A 287 16.27 20.93 4.58
C PHE A 287 15.88 20.86 6.06
N VAL A 288 15.36 21.95 6.64
CA VAL A 288 14.82 21.97 8.01
C VAL A 288 13.70 20.93 8.19
N GLY A 289 12.78 20.80 7.21
CA GLY A 289 11.72 19.81 7.22
C GLY A 289 12.23 18.36 7.19
N VAL A 290 13.20 18.07 6.32
CA VAL A 290 13.85 16.75 6.22
C VAL A 290 14.56 16.39 7.51
N SER A 291 15.35 17.31 8.06
CA SER A 291 16.06 17.16 9.33
C SER A 291 15.10 16.86 10.49
N HIS A 292 14.01 17.63 10.59
CA HIS A 292 13.00 17.40 11.62
C HIS A 292 12.28 16.06 11.45
N PHE A 293 11.92 15.69 10.22
CA PHE A 293 11.32 14.39 9.91
C PHE A 293 12.25 13.26 10.33
N LEU A 294 13.51 13.30 9.88
CA LEU A 294 14.49 12.26 10.22
C LEU A 294 14.63 12.08 11.74
N ARG A 295 14.88 13.18 12.48
CA ARG A 295 15.00 13.16 13.93
C ARG A 295 13.77 12.54 14.58
N SER A 296 12.60 13.11 14.31
CA SER A 296 11.34 12.67 14.96
C SER A 296 11.00 11.22 14.66
N GLN A 297 11.25 10.73 13.44
CA GLN A 297 10.94 9.35 13.07
C GLN A 297 11.93 8.33 13.65
N LEU A 298 13.23 8.65 13.71
CA LEU A 298 14.22 7.75 14.30
C LEU A 298 14.10 7.66 15.81
N VAL A 299 13.88 8.79 16.50
CA VAL A 299 13.65 8.81 17.95
C VAL A 299 12.41 8.00 18.30
N LYS A 300 11.27 8.27 17.65
CA LYS A 300 10.03 7.52 17.85
C LYS A 300 10.20 6.03 17.58
N TRP A 301 10.85 5.67 16.47
CA TRP A 301 11.15 4.28 16.13
C TRP A 301 11.94 3.59 17.25
N TRP A 302 12.99 4.25 17.75
CA TRP A 302 13.85 3.72 18.81
C TRP A 302 13.08 3.57 20.12
N GLU A 303 12.28 4.56 20.52
CA GLU A 303 11.44 4.52 21.71
C GLU A 303 10.39 3.41 21.64
N ASP A 304 9.70 3.26 20.50
CA ASP A 304 8.71 2.20 20.30
C ASP A 304 9.35 0.81 20.46
N GLN A 305 10.56 0.61 19.90
CA GLN A 305 11.30 -0.64 20.04
C GLN A 305 11.82 -0.86 21.47
N ASN A 306 12.32 0.18 22.14
CA ASN A 306 12.78 0.09 23.53
C ASN A 306 11.62 -0.21 24.50
N ASN A 307 10.48 0.45 24.31
CA ASN A 307 9.26 0.21 25.08
C ASN A 307 8.73 -1.22 24.88
N PHE A 308 8.80 -1.73 23.65
CA PHE A 308 8.47 -3.12 23.37
C PHE A 308 9.35 -4.10 24.16
N GLU A 309 10.66 -3.91 24.19
CA GLU A 309 11.57 -4.77 24.96
C GLU A 309 11.41 -4.61 26.48
N LYS A 310 11.21 -3.40 26.99
CA LYS A 310 10.88 -3.15 28.41
C LYS A 310 9.58 -3.86 28.81
N SER A 311 8.57 -3.89 27.94
CA SER A 311 7.30 -4.59 28.22
C SER A 311 7.50 -6.11 28.32
N LYS A 312 8.38 -6.68 27.49
CA LYS A 312 8.69 -8.11 27.47
C LYS A 312 9.42 -8.56 28.74
N SER A 313 10.35 -7.76 29.24
CA SER A 313 11.07 -8.06 30.50
C SER A 313 10.15 -7.93 31.72
N SER A 314 9.29 -6.91 31.76
CA SER A 314 8.34 -6.72 32.87
C SER A 314 7.34 -7.86 33.03
N ASN A 315 6.87 -8.45 31.93
CA ASN A 315 5.91 -9.55 31.95
C ASN A 315 6.55 -10.91 32.32
N SER A 316 7.89 -11.01 32.26
CA SER A 316 8.61 -12.25 32.60
C SER A 316 8.84 -12.44 34.11
N GLY A 317 8.57 -11.42 34.94
CA GLY A 317 8.82 -11.43 36.38
C GLY A 317 7.62 -11.76 37.29
N MET A 318 6.43 -12.01 36.74
CA MET A 318 5.18 -12.15 37.51
C MET A 318 4.44 -13.49 37.34
N GLY A 319 5.12 -14.55 36.93
CA GLY A 319 4.67 -15.95 37.07
C GLY A 319 5.77 -16.76 37.77
N GLY A 320 5.66 -17.13 39.04
CA GLY A 320 4.46 -17.61 39.69
C GLY A 320 4.15 -18.99 39.13
N GLU A 321 4.67 -20.02 39.80
CA GLU A 321 4.36 -21.43 39.55
C GLU A 321 2.85 -21.64 39.41
N GLY A 322 2.35 -21.84 38.19
CA GLY A 322 0.94 -22.16 38.02
C GLY A 322 0.44 -22.11 36.58
N GLY A 323 0.46 -23.27 35.90
CA GLY A 323 -0.47 -23.51 34.80
C GLY A 323 0.16 -24.00 33.51
N TYR A 324 0.56 -25.28 33.50
CA TYR A 324 0.58 -26.07 32.27
C TYR A 324 -0.85 -26.12 31.67
N GLY A 325 -1.00 -25.59 30.46
CA GLY A 325 -2.22 -25.70 29.64
C GLY A 325 -2.14 -24.67 28.51
N GLY A 326 -1.53 -24.98 27.38
CA GLY A 326 -2.09 -25.94 26.44
C GLY A 326 -3.08 -25.20 25.52
N GLY A 327 -2.57 -24.47 24.53
CA GLY A 327 -3.40 -23.78 23.54
C GLY A 327 -2.56 -23.14 22.42
N PRO A 328 -2.49 -23.74 21.22
CA PRO A 328 -1.85 -23.13 20.07
C PRO A 328 -2.72 -22.00 19.52
N GLY A 329 -2.19 -20.78 19.65
CA GLY A 329 -2.25 -19.63 18.76
C GLY A 329 -3.35 -19.53 17.71
N MET A 330 -4.17 -18.48 17.83
CA MET A 330 -4.33 -17.42 16.82
C MET A 330 -5.48 -16.50 17.27
N GLY A 331 -5.25 -15.20 17.19
CA GLY A 331 -6.21 -14.16 17.59
C GLY A 331 -5.68 -13.46 18.85
N GLY A 332 -5.28 -12.19 18.81
CA GLY A 332 -5.80 -11.11 17.99
C GLY A 332 -6.10 -9.98 18.96
N GLY A 333 -5.55 -8.80 18.66
CA GLY A 333 -5.91 -7.56 19.31
C GLY A 333 -5.27 -7.34 20.68
N MET A 334 -4.28 -6.44 20.71
CA MET A 334 -4.21 -5.35 21.70
C MET A 334 -2.96 -4.52 21.45
N GLY A 335 -3.13 -3.22 21.23
CA GLY A 335 -2.06 -2.22 21.23
C GLY A 335 -2.34 -1.03 20.32
N GLY A 336 -3.12 -0.05 20.81
CA GLY A 336 -3.22 1.36 20.37
C GLY A 336 -3.30 1.62 18.86
N SER A 337 -4.47 1.92 18.28
CA SER A 337 -5.04 3.27 18.26
C SER A 337 -4.01 4.41 18.26
N ASP A 338 -3.03 4.36 17.35
CA ASP A 338 -2.58 5.51 16.57
C ASP A 338 -1.65 5.03 15.44
N GLY A 339 -2.21 4.91 14.23
CA GLY A 339 -1.45 4.95 12.98
C GLY A 339 -0.24 4.03 12.84
N GLY A 340 -0.24 2.85 13.48
CA GLY A 340 0.84 1.88 13.41
C GLY A 340 1.26 1.64 11.96
N TYR A 341 2.58 1.63 11.75
CA TYR A 341 3.27 1.38 10.47
C TYR A 341 2.92 0.00 9.88
N GLY A 342 1.66 -0.19 9.50
CA GLY A 342 1.26 -1.22 8.57
C GLY A 342 1.82 -0.84 7.22
N GLY A 343 2.98 -1.40 6.90
CA GLY A 343 3.62 -1.29 5.59
C GLY A 343 2.73 -1.86 4.48
N GLU A 344 1.71 -1.11 4.08
CA GLU A 344 0.91 -1.34 2.89
C GLU A 344 1.27 -0.28 1.85
N GLY A 345 2.47 -0.43 1.29
CA GLY A 345 2.99 0.51 0.31
C GLY A 345 4.45 0.27 -0.07
N GLY A 346 4.94 -0.97 -0.01
CA GLY A 346 6.23 -1.31 -0.61
C GLY A 346 6.16 -1.15 -2.14
N TYR A 347 6.72 -0.07 -2.64
CA TYR A 347 7.21 0.15 -4.00
C TYR A 347 6.28 -0.20 -5.16
N GLY A 348 5.52 0.80 -5.59
CA GLY A 348 5.03 0.93 -6.97
C GLY A 348 6.17 1.28 -7.94
N GLY A 349 7.19 0.42 -8.05
CA GLY A 349 8.22 0.46 -9.07
C GLY A 349 8.10 -0.78 -9.94
N GLY A 350 7.75 -0.62 -11.22
CA GLY A 350 7.51 -1.74 -12.11
C GLY A 350 8.73 -2.66 -12.29
N GLY A 351 8.60 -3.92 -11.88
CA GLY A 351 9.29 -5.06 -12.47
C GLY A 351 10.32 -5.73 -11.58
N GLY A 352 10.06 -7.01 -11.23
CA GLY A 352 10.98 -7.89 -10.53
C GLY A 352 10.26 -8.62 -9.41
N GLY A 353 9.91 -9.88 -9.63
CA GLY A 353 9.07 -10.64 -8.70
C GLY A 353 9.78 -11.04 -7.41
N TYR A 354 9.12 -10.79 -6.29
CA TYR A 354 9.14 -11.70 -5.14
C TYR A 354 7.72 -12.22 -4.92
N GLY A 355 7.31 -13.10 -5.84
CA GLY A 355 6.21 -14.04 -5.62
C GLY A 355 6.80 -15.32 -5.05
N GLY A 356 7.12 -15.30 -3.76
CA GLY A 356 7.40 -16.51 -2.98
C GLY A 356 6.10 -17.08 -2.43
N GLU A 357 5.18 -17.47 -3.32
CA GLU A 357 4.21 -18.51 -2.99
C GLU A 357 4.96 -19.84 -3.15
N GLY A 358 5.18 -20.58 -2.08
CA GLY A 358 4.09 -21.41 -1.58
C GLY A 358 3.89 -22.65 -2.45
N GLY A 359 4.91 -23.09 -3.19
CA GLY A 359 4.98 -24.44 -3.74
C GLY A 359 5.58 -25.41 -2.72
N TYR A 360 4.74 -25.99 -1.86
CA TYR A 360 5.03 -27.30 -1.26
C TYR A 360 4.93 -28.36 -2.38
N GLY A 361 5.91 -28.36 -3.27
CA GLY A 361 6.02 -29.29 -4.39
C GLY A 361 7.38 -29.97 -4.31
N GLY A 362 7.36 -31.27 -4.04
CA GLY A 362 8.53 -32.08 -3.74
C GLY A 362 9.67 -31.92 -4.75
N GLY A 363 10.82 -31.50 -4.25
CA GLY A 363 12.10 -31.53 -4.94
C GLY A 363 13.16 -32.09 -4.00
N TYR A 364 13.12 -33.40 -3.75
CA TYR A 364 14.25 -34.13 -3.19
C TYR A 364 15.37 -34.11 -4.24
N GLY A 365 16.28 -33.14 -4.14
CA GLY A 365 17.39 -33.02 -5.06
C GLY A 365 18.47 -32.08 -4.55
N GLY A 366 19.49 -32.63 -3.87
CA GLY A 366 20.81 -32.03 -3.80
C GLY A 366 21.11 -31.17 -2.56
N THR A 367 21.45 -31.83 -1.46
CA THR A 367 22.17 -31.30 -0.29
C THR A 367 23.51 -30.66 -0.69
N GLY A 368 23.49 -29.38 -1.02
CA GLY A 368 24.64 -28.48 -0.93
C GLY A 368 24.45 -27.57 0.28
N GLY A 369 25.12 -27.88 1.39
CA GLY A 369 24.93 -27.24 2.70
C GLY A 369 25.25 -25.74 2.73
N ARG A 370 24.33 -24.91 2.23
CA ARG A 370 24.22 -23.53 2.69
C ARG A 370 23.44 -23.60 3.99
N GLY A 371 24.15 -23.50 5.11
CA GLY A 371 23.51 -23.24 6.40
C GLY A 371 22.54 -22.05 6.30
N PRO A 372 21.55 -21.96 7.20
CA PRO A 372 20.62 -20.83 7.22
C PRO A 372 21.43 -19.52 7.15
N LYS A 373 21.00 -18.58 6.30
CA LYS A 373 21.69 -17.30 6.25
C LYS A 373 21.56 -16.67 7.66
N PRO A 374 22.56 -15.94 8.17
CA PRO A 374 22.47 -15.31 9.48
C PRO A 374 21.23 -14.43 9.70
N ILE A 375 20.62 -13.92 8.62
CA ILE A 375 19.33 -13.21 8.66
C ILE A 375 18.15 -14.12 9.00
N ASP A 376 18.19 -15.40 8.59
CA ASP A 376 17.11 -16.37 8.81
C ASP A 376 17.03 -16.83 10.28
N THR A 377 18.05 -16.54 11.09
CA THR A 377 18.05 -16.83 12.53
C THR A 377 17.51 -15.70 13.39
N GLN A 378 17.24 -14.53 12.80
CA GLN A 378 16.69 -13.38 13.54
C GLN A 378 15.20 -13.57 13.83
N THR A 379 14.76 -13.04 14.97
CA THR A 379 13.33 -13.08 15.32
C THR A 379 12.51 -12.23 14.33
N TRP A 380 11.20 -12.48 14.25
CA TRP A 380 10.35 -11.73 13.34
C TRP A 380 10.24 -10.25 13.73
N GLU A 381 10.34 -9.94 15.03
CA GLU A 381 10.35 -8.58 15.59
C GLU A 381 11.54 -7.78 15.06
N VAL A 382 12.76 -8.33 15.16
CA VAL A 382 13.99 -7.70 14.64
C VAL A 382 13.87 -7.41 13.15
N ARG A 383 13.30 -8.34 12.38
CA ARG A 383 13.11 -8.16 10.93
C ARG A 383 12.13 -7.04 10.60
N ILE A 384 11.05 -6.89 11.37
CA ILE A 384 10.10 -5.78 11.21
C ILE A 384 10.74 -4.46 11.62
N ALA A 385 11.40 -4.41 12.78
CA ALA A 385 12.08 -3.21 13.27
C ALA A 385 13.12 -2.70 12.26
N ARG A 386 13.95 -3.60 11.72
CA ARG A 386 14.92 -3.32 10.65
C ARG A 386 14.23 -2.80 9.38
N ARG A 387 13.11 -3.42 8.97
CA ARG A 387 12.38 -2.97 7.78
C ARG A 387 11.88 -1.53 7.96
N LEU A 388 11.34 -1.19 9.12
CA LEU A 388 10.86 0.16 9.40
C LEU A 388 11.98 1.19 9.46
N GLY A 389 13.08 0.89 10.16
CA GLY A 389 14.26 1.76 10.20
C GLY A 389 14.88 1.99 8.82
N ASN A 390 14.97 0.94 8.00
CA ASN A 390 15.44 1.05 6.62
C ASN A 390 14.49 1.87 5.76
N GLN A 391 13.17 1.75 5.93
CA GLN A 391 12.20 2.56 5.18
C GLN A 391 12.35 4.06 5.48
N ILE A 392 12.51 4.43 6.76
CA ILE A 392 12.70 5.83 7.18
C ILE A 392 14.01 6.38 6.63
N SER A 393 15.13 5.70 6.92
CA SER A 393 16.46 6.15 6.47
C SER A 393 16.56 6.22 4.95
N GLN A 394 15.95 5.27 4.23
CA GLN A 394 16.00 5.26 2.78
C GLN A 394 15.24 6.40 2.12
N ALA A 395 14.06 6.75 2.65
CA ALA A 395 13.33 7.91 2.15
C ALA A 395 14.14 9.20 2.32
N VAL A 396 14.90 9.31 3.40
CA VAL A 396 15.77 10.46 3.67
C VAL A 396 17.03 10.44 2.81
N HIS A 397 17.68 9.29 2.59
CA HIS A 397 18.78 9.19 1.62
C HIS A 397 18.35 9.69 0.25
N VAL A 398 17.26 9.16 -0.31
CA VAL A 398 16.73 9.60 -1.61
C VAL A 398 16.46 11.11 -1.64
N ALA A 399 16.02 11.70 -0.53
CA ALA A 399 15.80 13.13 -0.41
C ALA A 399 17.11 13.95 -0.35
N LEU A 400 18.16 13.42 0.27
CA LEU A 400 19.45 14.10 0.47
C LEU A 400 20.40 13.91 -0.72
N ASP A 401 20.66 12.66 -1.12
CA ASP A 401 21.65 12.24 -2.11
C ASP A 401 21.05 11.63 -3.39
N GLY A 402 19.76 11.28 -3.38
CA GLY A 402 19.04 10.64 -4.49
C GLY A 402 19.54 9.27 -4.89
N ILE A 403 20.27 8.60 -4.00
CA ILE A 403 20.76 7.25 -4.16
C ILE A 403 19.70 6.31 -3.58
N PRO A 404 18.96 5.57 -4.43
CA PRO A 404 18.13 4.48 -3.94
C PRO A 404 19.02 3.32 -3.43
N LEU A 405 18.50 2.43 -2.58
CA LEU A 405 19.22 1.20 -2.19
C LEU A 405 19.65 0.42 -3.43
N ALA A 406 20.77 -0.31 -3.33
CA ALA A 406 21.36 -1.06 -4.45
C ALA A 406 20.40 -2.07 -5.13
N GLU A 407 19.32 -2.46 -4.46
CA GLU A 407 18.30 -3.38 -4.99
C GLU A 407 17.23 -2.68 -5.84
N GLU A 408 17.13 -1.36 -5.75
CA GLU A 408 16.15 -0.56 -6.47
C GLU A 408 16.71 -0.05 -7.80
N ARG A 409 15.85 0.07 -8.81
CA ARG A 409 16.27 0.67 -10.08
C ARG A 409 16.70 2.11 -9.81
N PRO A 410 17.85 2.55 -10.35
CA PRO A 410 18.27 3.94 -10.23
C PRO A 410 17.15 4.82 -10.75
N VAL A 411 16.59 5.64 -9.86
CA VAL A 411 15.69 6.72 -10.24
C VAL A 411 16.57 7.73 -10.98
N ARG A 412 16.09 8.29 -12.10
CA ARG A 412 16.85 9.32 -12.83
C ARG A 412 16.91 10.61 -11.98
N THR A 413 17.84 10.67 -11.04
CA THR A 413 17.90 11.69 -9.97
C THR A 413 18.99 12.74 -10.16
N GLU A 414 19.67 12.78 -11.32
CA GLU A 414 20.85 13.63 -11.54
C GLU A 414 20.67 15.15 -11.23
N ASN A 415 19.42 15.64 -11.09
CA ASN A 415 19.10 17.03 -10.71
C ASN A 415 18.11 17.20 -9.53
N TYR A 416 17.90 16.17 -8.71
CA TYR A 416 16.78 16.10 -7.74
C TYR A 416 17.21 16.11 -6.27
N VAL A 417 18.49 16.31 -5.97
CA VAL A 417 19.08 15.97 -4.66
C VAL A 417 19.65 17.18 -3.96
N LEU A 418 19.57 17.24 -2.64
CA LEU A 418 20.11 18.36 -1.84
C LEU A 418 21.62 18.50 -2.02
N VAL A 419 22.35 17.39 -2.08
CA VAL A 419 23.82 17.40 -2.26
C VAL A 419 24.25 18.08 -3.57
N SER A 420 23.43 18.04 -4.64
CA SER A 420 23.76 18.67 -5.92
C SER A 420 23.33 20.13 -6.00
N MET A 421 22.66 20.65 -4.96
CA MET A 421 22.28 22.05 -4.91
C MET A 421 23.46 22.91 -4.47
N LYS A 422 23.54 24.12 -5.03
CA LYS A 422 24.42 25.17 -4.54
C LYS A 422 23.85 25.75 -3.24
N MET A 423 23.99 25.01 -2.14
CA MET A 423 23.72 25.50 -0.79
C MET A 423 24.95 26.24 -0.25
N PRO A 424 24.82 27.08 0.78
CA PRO A 424 25.96 27.59 1.53
C PRO A 424 26.88 26.46 2.02
N ASP A 425 28.20 26.68 2.03
CA ASP A 425 29.21 25.64 2.33
C ASP A 425 29.00 24.99 3.71
N ASP A 426 28.55 25.75 4.70
CA ASP A 426 28.22 25.26 6.05
C ASP A 426 27.02 24.31 6.05
N THR A 427 26.01 24.63 5.24
CA THR A 427 24.82 23.81 5.04
C THR A 427 25.18 22.54 4.28
N GLN A 428 26.01 22.63 3.25
CA GLN A 428 26.50 21.49 2.49
C GLN A 428 27.27 20.52 3.39
N LEU A 429 28.18 21.02 4.22
CA LEU A 429 28.91 20.20 5.20
C LEU A 429 27.96 19.52 6.20
N THR A 430 26.88 20.20 6.59
CA THR A 430 25.87 19.63 7.49
C THR A 430 25.06 18.52 6.80
N ILE A 431 24.73 18.68 5.52
CA ILE A 431 24.09 17.64 4.70
C ILE A 431 25.00 16.40 4.60
N GLU A 432 26.28 16.60 4.27
CA GLU A 432 27.26 15.51 4.14
C GLU A 432 27.42 14.71 5.44
N LYS A 433 27.53 15.39 6.58
CA LYS A 433 27.57 14.73 7.89
C LYS A 433 26.28 13.98 8.22
N MET A 434 25.13 14.51 7.82
CA MET A 434 23.86 13.83 8.07
C MET A 434 23.75 12.54 7.26
N ILE A 435 24.25 12.53 6.02
CA ILE A 435 24.38 11.31 5.21
C ILE A 435 25.35 10.32 5.88
N GLU A 436 26.50 10.79 6.38
CA GLU A 436 27.45 9.93 7.11
C GLU A 436 26.82 9.25 8.34
N HIS A 437 26.07 9.99 9.16
CA HIS A 437 25.39 9.39 10.32
C HIS A 437 24.23 8.46 9.92
N LEU A 438 23.53 8.75 8.82
CA LEU A 438 22.52 7.86 8.25
C LEU A 438 23.13 6.55 7.74
N ASP A 439 24.27 6.63 7.05
CA ASP A 439 25.05 5.46 6.61
C ASP A 439 25.50 4.62 7.81
N ALA A 440 25.98 5.28 8.88
CA ALA A 440 26.35 4.61 10.12
C ALA A 440 25.15 3.91 10.78
N PHE A 441 23.99 4.57 10.82
CA PHE A 441 22.74 3.98 11.31
C PHE A 441 22.33 2.75 10.50
N GLN A 442 22.33 2.84 9.16
CA GLN A 442 22.00 1.72 8.28
C GLN A 442 23.01 0.58 8.41
N ALA A 443 24.31 0.88 8.51
CA ALA A 443 25.36 -0.12 8.69
C ALA A 443 25.20 -0.87 10.02
N GLY A 444 25.05 -0.15 11.13
CA GLY A 444 24.84 -0.75 12.46
C GLY A 444 23.55 -1.58 12.54
N MET A 445 22.46 -1.04 11.99
CA MET A 445 21.18 -1.74 11.92
C MET A 445 21.26 -3.02 11.08
N ASN A 446 21.96 -3.01 9.94
CA ASN A 446 21.97 -4.11 8.98
C ASN A 446 23.11 -5.12 9.18
N ASP A 447 24.06 -4.89 10.09
CA ASP A 447 25.12 -5.86 10.40
C ASP A 447 24.53 -7.13 11.07
N PRO A 448 24.51 -8.28 10.39
CA PRO A 448 23.93 -9.51 10.94
C PRO A 448 24.78 -10.14 12.05
N ARG A 449 26.04 -9.71 12.23
CA ARG A 449 26.92 -10.19 13.30
C ARG A 449 26.66 -9.46 14.61
N LEU A 450 26.36 -8.17 14.52
CA LEU A 450 26.12 -7.31 15.67
C LEU A 450 24.66 -7.34 16.11
N VAL A 451 23.72 -7.50 15.17
CA VAL A 451 22.29 -7.53 15.47
C VAL A 451 21.78 -8.97 15.47
N THR A 452 21.59 -9.51 16.67
CA THR A 452 21.06 -10.87 16.89
C THR A 452 19.65 -10.85 17.48
N ASN A 453 19.31 -9.78 18.19
CA ASN A 453 18.04 -9.54 18.88
C ASN A 453 17.69 -8.03 18.87
N THR A 454 16.56 -7.63 19.45
CA THR A 454 16.14 -6.23 19.47
C THR A 454 17.05 -5.36 20.36
N THR A 455 17.53 -5.89 21.48
CA THR A 455 18.46 -5.19 22.39
C THR A 455 19.74 -4.77 21.66
N SER A 456 20.36 -5.71 20.95
CA SER A 456 21.55 -5.45 20.14
C SER A 456 21.24 -4.49 18.98
N LEU A 457 20.07 -4.59 18.34
CA LEU A 457 19.63 -3.60 17.34
C LEU A 457 19.57 -2.18 17.92
N LEU A 458 18.96 -2.00 19.10
CA LEU A 458 18.84 -0.71 19.77
C LEU A 458 20.22 -0.15 20.17
N ASN A 459 21.11 -1.01 20.67
CA ASN A 459 22.48 -0.62 21.03
C ASN A 459 23.30 -0.18 19.81
N GLN A 460 23.20 -0.91 18.69
CA GLN A 460 23.92 -0.56 17.46
C GLN A 460 23.41 0.73 16.80
N THR A 461 22.18 1.14 17.10
CA THR A 461 21.54 2.30 16.47
C THR A 461 21.47 3.54 17.36
N LYS A 462 21.66 3.40 18.68
CA LYS A 462 21.56 4.51 19.65
C LYS A 462 22.50 5.67 19.30
N LEU A 463 23.80 5.41 19.17
CA LEU A 463 24.80 6.46 18.94
C LEU A 463 24.57 7.21 17.62
N PRO A 464 24.38 6.53 16.45
CA PRO A 464 24.02 7.23 15.22
C PRO A 464 22.76 8.10 15.33
N ILE A 465 21.75 7.68 16.10
CA ILE A 465 20.55 8.50 16.30
C ILE A 465 20.86 9.73 17.13
N GLN A 466 21.64 9.61 18.21
CA GLN A 466 22.09 10.74 19.02
C GLN A 466 22.92 11.74 18.19
N ASP A 467 23.84 11.24 17.37
CA ASP A 467 24.63 12.09 16.46
C ASP A 467 23.72 12.86 15.48
N ILE A 468 22.67 12.21 14.95
CA ILE A 468 21.66 12.87 14.10
C ILE A 468 20.90 13.93 14.89
N MET A 469 20.48 13.65 16.13
CA MET A 469 19.79 14.62 16.98
C MET A 469 20.64 15.87 17.19
N ASP A 470 21.91 15.70 17.57
CA ASP A 470 22.87 16.79 17.78
C ASP A 470 23.16 17.58 16.51
N LEU A 471 23.26 16.90 15.37
CA LEU A 471 23.52 17.53 14.08
C LEU A 471 22.31 18.35 13.62
N VAL A 472 21.10 17.84 13.83
CA VAL A 472 19.87 18.54 13.46
C VAL A 472 19.72 19.87 14.20
N LEU A 473 20.19 19.98 15.44
CA LEU A 473 20.23 21.25 16.18
C LEU A 473 21.18 22.29 15.57
N LYS A 474 22.14 21.87 14.73
CA LYS A 474 23.09 22.75 14.04
C LYS A 474 22.58 23.21 12.66
N VAL A 475 21.43 22.69 12.21
CA VAL A 475 20.83 23.07 10.92
C VAL A 475 20.34 24.53 10.98
N PRO A 476 20.75 25.41 10.05
CA PRO A 476 20.32 26.79 10.03
C PRO A 476 18.78 26.92 9.97
N GLY A 477 18.19 27.71 10.88
CA GLY A 477 16.74 27.90 10.95
C GLY A 477 15.98 26.85 11.76
N PHE A 478 16.64 25.77 12.21
CA PHE A 478 15.98 24.69 12.93
C PHE A 478 15.49 25.13 14.32
N LYS A 479 16.36 25.74 15.12
CA LYS A 479 16.04 26.16 16.50
C LYS A 479 14.97 27.26 16.54
N GLU A 480 14.98 28.13 15.54
CA GLU A 480 13.97 29.18 15.38
C GLU A 480 12.59 28.60 15.05
N ARG A 481 12.55 27.46 14.33
CA ARG A 481 11.33 26.79 13.91
C ARG A 481 10.77 25.86 14.99
N TYR A 482 11.64 25.16 15.72
CA TYR A 482 11.28 24.16 16.74
C TYR A 482 12.00 24.45 18.07
N PRO A 483 11.66 25.55 18.75
CA PRO A 483 12.31 25.94 20.01
C PRO A 483 12.13 24.91 21.13
N GLU A 484 11.08 24.09 21.07
CA GLU A 484 10.80 23.01 22.02
C GLU A 484 11.79 21.85 21.96
N LEU A 485 12.50 21.67 20.83
CA LEU A 485 13.45 20.57 20.63
C LEU A 485 14.89 20.96 20.97
N VAL A 486 15.12 22.14 21.57
CA VAL A 486 16.46 22.68 21.86
C VAL A 486 17.04 22.14 23.18
N GLU A 487 16.20 21.53 24.02
CA GLU A 487 16.67 20.87 25.24
C GLU A 487 17.43 19.58 24.88
N ASP A 488 18.49 19.28 25.64
CA ASP A 488 19.32 18.09 25.44
C ASP A 488 18.49 16.83 25.77
N GLU A 489 17.70 16.36 24.80
CA GLU A 489 16.99 15.09 24.86
C GLU A 489 18.01 13.96 24.65
N GLU A 490 18.34 13.24 25.72
CA GLU A 490 19.11 12.00 25.61
C GLU A 490 18.18 10.80 25.46
N LEU A 491 18.50 9.89 24.53
CA LEU A 491 17.83 8.60 24.46
C LEU A 491 18.09 7.81 25.75
N ASP A 492 17.02 7.24 26.30
CA ASP A 492 17.06 6.33 27.45
C ASP A 492 18.18 5.28 27.31
N GLU A 493 18.69 4.78 28.44
CA GLU A 493 19.51 3.59 28.41
C GLU A 493 18.65 2.37 28.01
N VAL A 494 19.18 1.56 27.08
CA VAL A 494 18.59 0.26 26.77
C VAL A 494 18.82 -0.62 28.00
N ALA A 495 17.78 -1.26 28.51
CA ALA A 495 17.93 -2.16 29.64
C ALA A 495 18.98 -3.23 29.29
N GLU A 496 20.08 -3.28 30.04
CA GLU A 496 21.06 -4.34 29.89
C GLU A 496 20.36 -5.67 30.13
N GLU A 497 20.45 -6.58 29.16
CA GLU A 497 19.99 -7.95 29.39
C GLU A 497 20.73 -8.46 30.63
N PRO A 498 20.01 -8.98 31.65
CA PRO A 498 20.67 -9.52 32.82
C PRO A 498 21.63 -10.58 32.30
N THR A 499 22.93 -10.32 32.41
CA THR A 499 23.97 -11.27 32.02
C THR A 499 23.59 -12.56 32.71
N GLN A 500 23.12 -13.56 31.94
CA GLN A 500 22.87 -14.87 32.49
C GLN A 500 24.18 -15.22 33.20
N PRO A 501 24.16 -15.46 34.52
CA PRO A 501 25.36 -15.86 35.21
C PRO A 501 25.89 -17.01 34.38
N THR A 502 27.06 -16.82 33.77
CA THR A 502 27.75 -17.87 33.06
C THR A 502 27.96 -18.92 34.13
N GLY A 503 27.00 -19.84 34.22
CA GLY A 503 27.00 -20.88 35.23
C GLY A 503 28.34 -21.51 35.04
N ASP A 504 29.22 -21.31 36.02
CA ASP A 504 30.48 -21.99 36.12
C ASP A 504 30.13 -23.45 35.93
N SER A 505 30.36 -23.93 34.71
CA SER A 505 30.08 -25.29 34.31
C SER A 505 31.16 -26.06 35.02
N GLY A 506 30.95 -26.26 36.34
CA GLY A 506 31.81 -27.02 37.19
C GLY A 506 32.08 -28.30 36.45
N ASP A 507 33.34 -28.48 36.12
CA ASP A 507 33.99 -29.60 35.43
C ASP A 507 33.29 -30.93 35.76
N VAL A 508 32.21 -31.26 35.04
CA VAL A 508 31.60 -32.59 35.09
C VAL A 508 32.44 -33.42 34.15
N GLY A 509 33.42 -34.11 34.74
CA GLY A 509 34.38 -34.95 34.04
C GLY A 509 33.70 -35.94 33.07
N PRO A 510 34.47 -36.44 32.08
CA PRO A 510 33.94 -37.22 30.99
C PRO A 510 33.30 -38.52 31.53
N ALA A 511 31.98 -38.60 31.47
CA ALA A 511 31.26 -39.84 31.65
C ALA A 511 31.52 -40.73 30.43
N ASP A 512 32.06 -41.89 30.75
CA ASP A 512 32.50 -42.98 29.90
C ASP A 512 31.49 -43.38 28.81
N ALA A 513 32.03 -43.66 27.63
CA ALA A 513 31.28 -43.98 26.42
C ALA A 513 30.74 -45.43 26.48
N GLY A 514 29.47 -45.58 26.85
CA GLY A 514 28.74 -46.83 26.70
C GLY A 514 28.17 -46.97 25.28
N SER A 515 28.85 -47.76 24.45
CA SER A 515 28.37 -48.23 23.14
C SER A 515 27.01 -48.94 23.25
N ALA A 516 25.99 -48.39 22.60
CA ALA A 516 24.71 -49.07 22.36
C ALA A 516 24.47 -49.21 20.84
N ASP A 517 24.33 -50.47 20.47
CA ASP A 517 24.11 -51.10 19.16
C ASP A 517 22.80 -50.66 18.48
N PRO A 518 22.77 -50.33 17.17
CA PRO A 518 21.53 -50.06 16.45
C PRO A 518 21.07 -51.30 15.69
N THR A 519 20.37 -52.21 16.37
CA THR A 519 19.53 -53.24 15.71
C THR A 519 18.08 -53.07 16.15
N GLY A 520 17.29 -52.37 15.33
CA GLY A 520 15.87 -52.12 15.59
C GLY A 520 15.09 -51.95 14.28
N GLY A 521 14.36 -52.99 13.90
CA GLY A 521 13.70 -53.19 12.62
C GLY A 521 12.70 -52.12 12.19
N ALA A 522 12.67 -51.88 10.88
CA ALA A 522 11.59 -51.19 10.21
C ALA A 522 10.31 -52.07 10.21
N PRO A 523 9.13 -51.52 10.51
CA PRO A 523 7.89 -52.24 10.30
C PRO A 523 7.53 -52.27 8.81
N ALA A 524 7.14 -53.46 8.36
CA ALA A 524 6.59 -53.71 7.04
C ALA A 524 5.22 -53.04 6.89
N ASP A 525 5.02 -52.34 5.78
CA ASP A 525 3.73 -51.78 5.37
C ASP A 525 3.08 -52.74 4.34
N PRO A 526 1.85 -53.23 4.58
CA PRO A 526 1.20 -54.18 3.70
C PRO A 526 0.47 -53.49 2.55
N SER A 527 0.71 -54.01 1.34
CA SER A 527 -0.19 -54.15 0.19
C SER A 527 -1.59 -53.51 0.23
N GLU A 528 -1.90 -52.72 -0.80
CA GLU A 528 -3.19 -52.65 -1.53
C GLU A 528 -2.89 -51.94 -2.86
N ASP A 529 -2.55 -52.61 -3.96
CA ASP A 529 -3.42 -53.30 -4.92
C ASP A 529 -4.86 -52.78 -5.02
N THR A 530 -5.12 -51.86 -5.95
CA THR A 530 -6.29 -51.93 -6.85
C THR A 530 -5.99 -51.15 -8.14
N GLY A 531 -6.09 -51.86 -9.26
CA GLY A 531 -5.91 -51.33 -10.61
C GLY A 531 -7.08 -50.48 -11.11
N GLY A 532 -6.85 -49.86 -12.27
CA GLY A 532 -7.87 -49.11 -13.01
C GLY A 532 -7.29 -48.45 -14.26
N ASP A 533 -7.19 -49.23 -15.33
CA ASP A 533 -7.00 -48.77 -16.71
C ASP A 533 -7.97 -47.65 -17.10
N ALA A 534 -7.46 -46.60 -17.76
CA ALA A 534 -8.20 -45.92 -18.83
C ALA A 534 -7.24 -45.18 -19.77
N ALA A 535 -7.20 -45.67 -20.99
CA ALA A 535 -6.53 -45.10 -22.15
C ALA A 535 -7.25 -43.85 -22.70
N ASN A 536 -6.48 -43.05 -23.46
CA ASN A 536 -6.82 -42.04 -24.50
C ASN A 536 -6.27 -40.64 -24.16
N GLY A 537 -5.63 -39.90 -25.05
CA GLY A 537 -5.33 -40.14 -26.45
C GLY A 537 -4.41 -39.01 -26.94
N SER A 538 -3.45 -39.40 -27.76
CA SER A 538 -2.56 -38.56 -28.55
C SER A 538 -3.36 -37.60 -29.44
N THR A 539 -3.00 -36.31 -29.45
CA THR A 539 -3.20 -35.46 -30.64
C THR A 539 -1.98 -34.56 -30.86
N THR A 540 -1.32 -34.86 -31.97
CA THR A 540 -0.34 -34.07 -32.69
C THR A 540 -0.98 -32.79 -33.26
N ALA A 541 -0.24 -31.68 -33.22
CA ALA A 541 -0.52 -30.50 -34.04
C ALA A 541 0.59 -30.36 -35.09
N PRO A 542 0.28 -30.19 -36.39
CA PRO A 542 1.24 -29.76 -37.38
C PRO A 542 1.23 -28.23 -37.51
N GLY A 543 2.41 -27.68 -37.75
CA GLY A 543 2.57 -26.30 -38.19
C GLY A 543 2.13 -26.11 -39.64
N ASN A 544 1.74 -24.87 -39.93
CA ASN A 544 2.15 -24.09 -41.10
C ASN A 544 2.07 -22.61 -40.73
#